data_AF-A0A965EVU5-F1
#
_entry.id   AF-A0A965EVU5-F1
#
_cell.length_a   1.000
_cell.length_b   1.000
_cell.length_c   1.000
_cell.angle_alpha   90.00
_cell.angle_beta   90.00
_cell.angle_gamma   90.00
#
_symmetry.space_group_name_H-M   'P 1'
#
loop_
_entity.id
_entity.type
_entity.pdbx_description
1 polymer ?
#
loop_
_entity_poly.entity_id
_entity_poly.type
_entity_poly.pdbx_seq_one_letter_code
_entity_poly.pdbx_strand_id
1 'polypeptide(L)'
;MSPVHRHSGRRNRSDRRGNTRAVDPGTLGSGGAKTVLTAVSSSSDHASQAAGDLKSWLLIVAAMACAVPWFVYLALGDVVSGPPILIAIMTGSGIVGAAFLLSWAAEVFQLDVSQALALALLALIAVLPEYAVDAVFAWNAASDPSQAPYAVANMTGSNRLLVGFGWGAVVLVAWLRTRSRAKLSRSAAQSTEDGTVVNGVVTLPAEQALELVVLAIASIYSLVIPFKGQIDLFDAGFLVTLFCVYAWATSRLPSEDPHLVGPAATVGKLTPSVRRAVMGAMFVFATAVIFLSAHHFADGLVRTGKALGIDEFVLVQWLAPLASEAPEFLVALLFAWRGLAGAGLRTLISSTVNQWTLLVGTLGVIFRIGQHYAMNPTPGAGLPLDVRQTEELLLTSALSLFALAMIANFDLSIREAGALLGFFLFQLVGAQIATDRTAFQSVMIASFITGTVYLIATSRDRRTAIMRVPSILRSSLGFGASPR
;
A
#
# COMPACT_ATOMS: atom_id res chain seq x y z
N MET A 1 -24.05 -66.63 39.44
CA MET A 1 -23.15 -67.81 39.46
C MET A 1 -23.37 -68.60 38.18
N SER A 2 -22.27 -69.06 37.60
CA SER A 2 -22.07 -69.64 36.25
C SER A 2 -22.95 -70.85 35.89
N PRO A 3 -22.90 -71.29 34.61
CA PRO A 3 -22.14 -72.54 34.34
C PRO A 3 -21.45 -72.59 32.96
N VAL A 4 -20.70 -73.67 32.68
CA VAL A 4 -20.96 -74.67 31.61
C VAL A 4 -19.70 -75.34 31.03
N HIS A 5 -19.93 -76.63 30.73
CA HIS A 5 -19.13 -77.77 30.31
C HIS A 5 -18.46 -77.78 28.90
N ARG A 6 -17.50 -78.72 28.83
CA ARG A 6 -16.78 -79.32 27.68
C ARG A 6 -17.68 -80.01 26.63
N HIS A 7 -17.19 -80.19 25.40
CA HIS A 7 -16.88 -81.52 24.83
C HIS A 7 -16.08 -81.48 23.51
N SER A 8 -15.60 -82.66 23.12
CA SER A 8 -14.43 -83.00 22.29
C SER A 8 -14.80 -83.84 21.06
N GLY A 9 -13.98 -83.88 19.99
CA GLY A 9 -13.97 -85.07 19.11
C GLY A 9 -13.27 -85.02 17.74
N ARG A 10 -12.02 -85.54 17.69
CA ARG A 10 -11.46 -86.60 16.80
C ARG A 10 -11.29 -86.46 15.25
N ARG A 11 -10.01 -86.71 14.84
CA ARG A 11 -9.47 -87.65 13.79
C ARG A 11 -9.65 -87.25 12.30
N ASN A 12 -8.78 -87.54 11.31
CA ASN A 12 -7.57 -88.38 11.16
C ASN A 12 -6.85 -88.07 9.80
N ARG A 13 -5.54 -88.35 9.72
CA ARG A 13 -4.73 -88.85 8.57
C ARG A 13 -4.67 -88.10 7.22
N SER A 14 -3.46 -87.73 6.79
CA SER A 14 -2.60 -88.53 5.88
C SER A 14 -1.30 -87.77 5.54
N ASP A 15 -0.27 -88.54 5.19
CA ASP A 15 1.14 -88.22 5.30
C ASP A 15 1.78 -88.02 3.91
N ARG A 16 2.74 -87.09 3.85
CA ARG A 16 3.99 -87.08 3.05
C ARG A 16 4.02 -86.95 1.51
N ARG A 17 4.87 -85.97 1.14
CA ARG A 17 5.71 -85.78 -0.07
C ARG A 17 4.93 -85.44 -1.34
N GLY A 18 5.17 -84.33 -2.04
CA GLY A 18 6.26 -83.38 -2.05
C GLY A 18 6.45 -82.99 -3.52
N ASN A 19 5.80 -81.91 -3.97
CA ASN A 19 6.19 -81.21 -5.19
C ASN A 19 5.60 -79.79 -5.24
N THR A 20 6.45 -78.84 -5.65
CA THR A 20 6.17 -77.50 -6.19
C THR A 20 5.16 -76.61 -5.47
N ARG A 21 5.63 -75.56 -4.77
CA ARG A 21 4.90 -74.28 -4.67
C ARG A 21 5.82 -73.09 -4.50
N ALA A 22 5.43 -72.03 -5.20
CA ALA A 22 6.08 -70.76 -5.40
C ALA A 22 6.40 -70.03 -4.08
N VAL A 23 7.44 -69.20 -4.15
CA VAL A 23 7.83 -68.23 -3.12
C VAL A 23 6.68 -67.23 -2.93
N ASP A 24 6.20 -67.14 -1.69
CA ASP A 24 5.13 -66.26 -1.26
C ASP A 24 5.69 -64.83 -1.03
N PRO A 25 5.24 -63.79 -1.74
CA PRO A 25 5.74 -62.42 -1.57
C PRO A 25 5.01 -61.75 -0.40
N GLY A 26 5.33 -62.16 0.82
CA GLY A 26 4.60 -61.74 2.03
C GLY A 26 5.42 -61.05 3.12
N THR A 27 6.71 -60.75 2.90
CA THR A 27 7.61 -60.29 3.98
C THR A 27 8.56 -59.16 3.56
N LEU A 28 8.05 -58.13 2.88
CA LEU A 28 8.72 -56.82 2.80
C LEU A 28 7.80 -55.73 3.38
N GLY A 29 8.28 -55.11 4.45
CA GLY A 29 7.49 -54.38 5.43
C GLY A 29 6.76 -53.13 4.92
N SER A 30 5.49 -53.03 5.29
CA SER A 30 4.64 -51.85 5.13
C SER A 30 5.12 -50.60 5.90
N GLY A 31 6.10 -50.77 6.81
CA GLY A 31 6.79 -49.66 7.49
C GLY A 31 7.77 -48.91 6.57
N GLY A 32 8.53 -49.63 5.74
CA GLY A 32 9.58 -49.03 4.91
C GLY A 32 9.04 -48.11 3.81
N ALA A 33 7.94 -48.49 3.17
CA ALA A 33 7.33 -47.67 2.11
C ALA A 33 6.75 -46.35 2.65
N LYS A 34 6.12 -46.37 3.84
CA LYS A 34 5.62 -45.14 4.48
C LYS A 34 6.76 -44.24 4.95
N THR A 35 7.82 -44.81 5.53
CA THR A 35 9.00 -44.05 5.97
C THR A 35 9.79 -43.45 4.80
N VAL A 36 9.88 -44.15 3.66
CA VAL A 36 10.50 -43.61 2.45
C VAL A 36 9.63 -42.53 1.82
N LEU A 37 8.30 -42.69 1.76
CA LEU A 37 7.40 -41.64 1.27
C LEU A 37 7.41 -40.38 2.14
N THR A 38 7.49 -40.49 3.47
CA THR A 38 7.64 -39.33 4.36
C THR A 38 9.04 -38.72 4.34
N ALA A 39 10.09 -39.52 4.13
CA ALA A 39 11.45 -39.01 3.94
C ALA A 39 11.61 -38.29 2.59
N VAL A 40 11.00 -38.81 1.54
CA VAL A 40 10.97 -38.18 0.21
C VAL A 40 10.13 -36.89 0.25
N SER A 41 8.95 -36.89 0.88
CA SER A 41 8.13 -35.69 1.01
C SER A 41 8.80 -34.60 1.86
N SER A 42 9.44 -34.96 2.98
CA SER A 42 10.19 -34.00 3.79
C SER A 42 11.42 -33.47 3.06
N SER A 43 12.14 -34.31 2.28
CA SER A 43 13.26 -33.84 1.47
C SER A 43 12.84 -32.90 0.33
N SER A 44 11.70 -33.15 -0.32
CA SER A 44 11.15 -32.26 -1.35
C SER A 44 10.61 -30.96 -0.76
N ASP A 45 9.99 -31.02 0.41
CA ASP A 45 9.49 -29.84 1.12
C ASP A 45 10.65 -28.95 1.58
N HIS A 46 11.72 -29.53 2.15
CA HIS A 46 12.92 -28.79 2.52
C HIS A 46 13.64 -28.18 1.31
N ALA A 47 13.75 -28.90 0.20
CA ALA A 47 14.36 -28.36 -1.03
C ALA A 47 13.52 -27.21 -1.62
N SER A 48 12.19 -27.33 -1.62
CA SER A 48 11.29 -26.28 -2.10
C SER A 48 11.33 -25.03 -1.21
N GLN A 49 11.43 -25.22 0.11
CA GLN A 49 11.54 -24.15 1.09
C GLN A 49 12.89 -23.42 0.98
N ALA A 50 14.00 -24.17 0.84
CA ALA A 50 15.33 -23.59 0.65
C ALA A 50 15.44 -22.79 -0.66
N ALA A 51 14.83 -23.27 -1.75
CA ALA A 51 14.75 -22.54 -3.01
C ALA A 51 13.92 -21.25 -2.88
N GLY A 52 12.83 -21.29 -2.11
CA GLY A 52 12.01 -20.12 -1.78
C GLY A 52 12.79 -19.06 -0.99
N ASP A 53 13.52 -19.49 0.04
CA ASP A 53 14.31 -18.60 0.89
C ASP A 53 15.50 -17.98 0.12
N LEU A 54 16.17 -18.75 -0.76
CA LEU A 54 17.22 -18.22 -1.64
C LEU A 54 16.67 -17.14 -2.58
N LYS A 55 15.50 -17.39 -3.21
CA LYS A 55 14.84 -16.39 -4.06
C LYS A 55 14.54 -15.11 -3.29
N SER A 56 14.09 -15.22 -2.05
CA SER A 56 13.80 -14.08 -1.19
C SER A 56 15.04 -13.26 -0.84
N TRP A 57 16.17 -13.90 -0.53
CA TRP A 57 17.43 -13.19 -0.35
C TRP A 57 17.93 -12.52 -1.63
N LEU A 58 17.79 -13.18 -2.79
CA LEU A 58 18.13 -12.59 -4.08
C LEU A 58 17.30 -11.34 -4.38
N LEU A 59 16.02 -11.32 -3.98
CA LEU A 59 15.18 -10.12 -4.13
C LEU A 59 15.66 -8.96 -3.24
N ILE A 60 16.10 -9.26 -2.00
CA ILE A 60 16.69 -8.25 -1.10
C ILE A 60 17.98 -7.68 -1.73
N VAL A 61 18.87 -8.55 -2.19
CA VAL A 61 20.12 -8.14 -2.85
C VAL A 61 19.85 -7.35 -4.13
N ALA A 62 18.87 -7.76 -4.94
CA ALA A 62 18.48 -7.04 -6.15
C ALA A 62 17.93 -5.64 -5.82
N ALA A 63 17.10 -5.51 -4.79
CA ALA A 63 16.58 -4.23 -4.34
C ALA A 63 17.71 -3.30 -3.85
N MET A 64 18.71 -3.84 -3.14
CA MET A 64 19.91 -3.08 -2.76
C MET A 64 20.75 -2.68 -3.98
N ALA A 65 20.87 -3.58 -4.96
CA ALA A 65 21.65 -3.34 -6.17
C ALA A 65 21.10 -2.19 -7.03
N CYS A 66 19.80 -1.89 -6.94
CA CYS A 66 19.19 -0.75 -7.64
C CYS A 66 19.82 0.60 -7.26
N ALA A 67 20.38 0.74 -6.05
CA ALA A 67 21.04 1.97 -5.60
C ALA A 67 22.52 2.08 -6.02
N VAL A 68 23.14 0.96 -6.46
CA VAL A 68 24.57 0.91 -6.79
C VAL A 68 24.94 1.87 -7.93
N PRO A 69 24.20 1.94 -9.06
CA PRO A 69 24.55 2.87 -10.14
C PRO A 69 24.62 4.32 -9.65
N TRP A 70 23.66 4.73 -8.82
CA TRP A 70 23.63 6.08 -8.26
C TRP A 70 24.82 6.35 -7.34
N PHE A 71 25.14 5.44 -6.43
CA PHE A 71 26.26 5.63 -5.51
C PHE A 71 27.63 5.59 -6.19
N VAL A 72 27.79 4.76 -7.23
CA VAL A 72 28.99 4.80 -8.07
C VAL A 72 29.09 6.16 -8.74
N TYR A 73 28.00 6.67 -9.31
CA TYR A 73 27.97 7.99 -9.94
C TYR A 73 28.29 9.12 -8.96
N LEU A 74 27.70 9.08 -7.76
CA LEU A 74 27.93 10.03 -6.66
C LEU A 74 29.39 10.03 -6.21
N ALA A 75 30.03 8.87 -6.10
CA ALA A 75 31.42 8.73 -5.69
C ALA A 75 32.42 9.25 -6.72
N LEU A 76 32.06 9.29 -8.01
CA LEU A 76 32.91 9.79 -9.09
C LEU A 76 32.93 11.34 -9.18
N GLY A 77 32.09 12.04 -8.40
CA GLY A 77 32.19 13.47 -8.15
C GLY A 77 31.59 14.43 -9.19
N ASP A 78 31.12 13.95 -10.34
CA ASP A 78 30.57 14.80 -11.42
C ASP A 78 29.04 14.84 -11.45
N VAL A 79 28.44 15.02 -10.27
CA VAL A 79 27.00 14.82 -10.07
C VAL A 79 26.15 15.92 -10.72
N VAL A 80 26.68 17.13 -10.79
CA VAL A 80 25.95 18.31 -11.29
C VAL A 80 25.91 18.37 -12.82
N SER A 81 26.94 17.85 -13.49
CA SER A 81 27.15 17.95 -14.94
C SER A 81 26.54 16.80 -15.75
N GLY A 82 26.02 15.76 -15.08
CA GLY A 82 25.51 14.56 -15.73
C GLY A 82 24.25 14.78 -16.57
N PRO A 83 23.95 13.89 -17.53
CA PRO A 83 22.68 13.89 -18.25
C PRO A 83 21.50 13.75 -17.25
N PRO A 84 20.55 14.71 -17.20
CA PRO A 84 19.49 14.72 -16.20
C PRO A 84 18.63 13.46 -16.17
N ILE A 85 18.38 12.88 -17.35
CA ILE A 85 17.61 11.65 -17.51
C ILE A 85 18.31 10.48 -16.81
N LEU A 86 19.62 10.37 -16.97
CA LEU A 86 20.39 9.29 -16.36
C LEU A 86 20.39 9.45 -14.83
N ILE A 87 20.56 10.68 -14.33
CA ILE A 87 20.47 10.98 -12.90
C ILE A 87 19.11 10.55 -12.35
N ALA A 88 18.01 10.99 -12.99
CA ALA A 88 16.65 10.63 -12.58
C ALA A 88 16.39 9.11 -12.60
N ILE A 89 16.90 8.39 -13.60
CA ILE A 89 16.75 6.92 -13.67
C ILE A 89 17.55 6.24 -12.56
N MET A 90 18.80 6.64 -12.32
CA MET A 90 19.64 6.01 -11.30
C MET A 90 19.11 6.26 -9.89
N THR A 91 18.74 7.51 -9.57
CA THR A 91 18.17 7.88 -8.27
C THR A 91 16.78 7.28 -8.08
N GLY A 92 15.91 7.35 -9.09
CA GLY A 92 14.58 6.75 -9.06
C GLY A 92 14.61 5.23 -8.87
N SER A 93 15.52 4.54 -9.56
CA SER A 93 15.73 3.09 -9.37
C SER A 93 16.19 2.77 -7.95
N GLY A 94 17.13 3.57 -7.42
CA GLY A 94 17.57 3.47 -6.03
C GLY A 94 16.43 3.66 -5.03
N ILE A 95 15.59 4.69 -5.23
CA ILE A 95 14.41 4.97 -4.41
C ILE A 95 13.42 3.79 -4.45
N VAL A 96 13.10 3.25 -5.63
CA VAL A 96 12.21 2.08 -5.76
C VAL A 96 12.77 0.86 -5.01
N GLY A 97 14.06 0.56 -5.19
CA GLY A 97 14.72 -0.54 -4.48
C GLY A 97 14.72 -0.35 -2.95
N ALA A 98 15.03 0.85 -2.50
CA ALA A 98 14.98 1.22 -1.09
C ALA A 98 13.57 1.10 -0.50
N ALA A 99 12.56 1.53 -1.24
CA ALA A 99 11.17 1.48 -0.82
C ALA A 99 10.67 0.03 -0.67
N PHE A 100 11.10 -0.91 -1.53
CA PHE A 100 10.83 -2.36 -1.33
C PHE A 100 11.51 -2.91 -0.06
N LEU A 101 12.79 -2.57 0.15
CA LEU A 101 13.51 -2.98 1.37
C LEU A 101 12.82 -2.45 2.63
N LEU A 102 12.38 -1.20 2.58
CA LEU A 102 11.69 -0.51 3.66
C LEU A 102 10.34 -1.18 3.96
N SER A 103 9.57 -1.52 2.93
CA SER A 103 8.31 -2.26 3.07
C SER A 103 8.51 -3.63 3.73
N TRP A 104 9.48 -4.43 3.27
CA TRP A 104 9.76 -5.74 3.90
C TRP A 104 10.30 -5.61 5.33
N ALA A 105 11.15 -4.63 5.60
CA ALA A 105 11.65 -4.36 6.94
C ALA A 105 10.49 -3.96 7.88
N ALA A 106 9.55 -3.16 7.39
CA ALA A 106 8.40 -2.70 8.16
C ALA A 106 7.36 -3.82 8.40
N GLU A 107 7.19 -4.77 7.47
CA GLU A 107 6.41 -5.99 7.73
C GLU A 107 7.03 -6.82 8.86
N VAL A 108 8.35 -7.06 8.80
CA VAL A 108 9.08 -7.82 9.83
C VAL A 108 9.04 -7.12 11.18
N PHE A 109 9.13 -5.79 11.18
CA PHE A 109 9.11 -4.96 12.39
C PHE A 109 7.88 -5.20 13.26
N GLN A 110 6.73 -5.55 12.65
CA GLN A 110 5.50 -5.88 13.36
C GLN A 110 5.67 -7.05 14.34
N LEU A 111 6.66 -7.93 14.14
CA LEU A 111 6.96 -9.03 15.07
C LEU A 111 7.68 -8.57 16.35
N ASP A 112 8.29 -7.39 16.37
CA ASP A 112 9.21 -6.95 17.42
C ASP A 112 8.70 -5.78 18.27
N VAL A 113 7.58 -5.15 17.90
CA VAL A 113 7.00 -4.01 18.64
C VAL A 113 5.53 -4.20 18.99
N SER A 114 5.01 -3.32 19.86
CA SER A 114 3.57 -3.29 20.11
C SER A 114 2.82 -2.97 18.83
N GLN A 115 1.67 -3.60 18.66
CA GLN A 115 0.76 -3.37 17.54
C GLN A 115 0.51 -1.87 17.28
N ALA A 116 0.19 -1.15 18.35
CA ALA A 116 -0.05 0.29 18.35
C ALA A 116 1.07 1.07 17.65
N LEU A 117 2.32 0.75 18.01
CA LEU A 117 3.52 1.37 17.46
C LEU A 117 3.78 0.89 16.03
N ALA A 118 3.53 -0.38 15.74
CA ALA A 118 3.71 -0.98 14.43
C ALA A 118 2.85 -0.29 13.38
N LEU A 119 1.54 -0.13 13.64
CA LEU A 119 0.59 0.48 12.71
C LEU A 119 0.93 1.95 12.44
N ALA A 120 1.22 2.72 13.50
CA ALA A 120 1.54 4.14 13.37
C ALA A 120 2.85 4.36 12.60
N LEU A 121 3.89 3.59 12.88
CA LEU A 121 5.17 3.72 12.18
C LEU A 121 5.13 3.15 10.77
N LEU A 122 4.45 2.02 10.53
CA LEU A 122 4.33 1.41 9.21
C LEU A 122 3.66 2.36 8.21
N ALA A 123 2.59 3.04 8.63
CA ALA A 123 1.89 4.00 7.79
C ALA A 123 2.79 5.17 7.36
N LEU A 124 3.71 5.62 8.22
CA LEU A 124 4.67 6.66 7.88
C LEU A 124 5.83 6.13 7.03
N ILE A 125 6.35 4.96 7.39
CA ILE A 125 7.51 4.34 6.77
C ILE A 125 7.20 3.92 5.33
N ALA A 126 6.02 3.36 5.05
CA ALA A 126 5.66 2.81 3.75
C ALA A 126 5.72 3.85 2.63
N VAL A 127 5.41 5.11 2.95
CA VAL A 127 5.39 6.22 2.00
C VAL A 127 6.54 7.20 2.21
N LEU A 128 7.56 6.83 2.99
CA LEU A 128 8.73 7.68 3.25
C LEU A 128 9.41 8.21 1.96
N PRO A 129 9.54 7.43 0.87
CA PRO A 129 10.04 7.95 -0.40
C PRO A 129 9.28 9.16 -0.91
N GLU A 130 7.95 9.14 -0.81
CA GLU A 130 7.08 10.23 -1.25
C GLU A 130 7.33 11.47 -0.41
N TYR A 131 7.34 11.33 0.92
CA TYR A 131 7.66 12.42 1.83
C TYR A 131 9.02 13.04 1.54
N ALA A 132 10.03 12.23 1.19
CA ALA A 132 11.37 12.74 0.90
C ALA A 132 11.40 13.58 -0.38
N VAL A 133 10.69 13.16 -1.43
CA VAL A 133 10.61 13.92 -2.70
C VAL A 133 9.82 15.21 -2.50
N ASP A 134 8.68 15.14 -1.83
CA ASP A 134 7.83 16.30 -1.53
C ASP A 134 8.54 17.33 -0.64
N ALA A 135 9.27 16.84 0.37
CA ALA A 135 10.06 17.66 1.27
C ALA A 135 11.13 18.46 0.53
N VAL A 136 11.77 17.88 -0.50
CA VAL A 136 12.76 18.59 -1.32
C VAL A 136 12.11 19.79 -2.01
N PHE A 137 10.95 19.60 -2.65
CA PHE A 137 10.28 20.70 -3.33
C PHE A 137 9.81 21.78 -2.35
N ALA A 138 9.21 21.40 -1.22
CA ALA A 138 8.76 22.35 -0.20
C ALA A 138 9.93 23.11 0.46
N TRP A 139 11.05 22.43 0.70
CA TRP A 139 12.27 23.06 1.22
C TRP A 139 12.86 24.04 0.22
N ASN A 140 13.02 23.63 -1.04
CA ASN A 140 13.57 24.48 -2.10
C ASN A 140 12.66 25.69 -2.37
N ALA A 141 11.34 25.51 -2.28
CA ALA A 141 10.35 26.58 -2.44
C ALA A 141 10.57 27.76 -1.47
N ALA A 142 11.18 27.51 -0.31
CA ALA A 142 11.46 28.54 0.67
C ALA A 142 12.51 29.56 0.21
N SER A 143 13.47 29.14 -0.62
CA SER A 143 14.49 30.02 -1.21
C SER A 143 14.19 30.39 -2.66
N ASP A 144 13.52 29.51 -3.39
CA ASP A 144 13.09 29.70 -4.78
C ASP A 144 11.59 29.42 -4.91
N PRO A 145 10.73 30.46 -4.82
CA PRO A 145 9.28 30.30 -4.91
C PRO A 145 8.79 29.60 -6.19
N SER A 146 9.61 29.53 -7.26
CA SER A 146 9.24 28.80 -8.48
C SER A 146 9.15 27.28 -8.29
N GLN A 147 9.67 26.75 -7.18
CA GLN A 147 9.58 25.34 -6.81
C GLN A 147 8.30 24.98 -6.06
N ALA A 148 7.57 25.97 -5.52
CA ALA A 148 6.29 25.75 -4.83
C ALA A 148 5.27 24.96 -5.68
N PRO A 149 5.10 25.24 -7.00
CA PRO A 149 4.28 24.42 -7.87
C PRO A 149 4.56 22.92 -7.82
N TYR A 150 5.83 22.54 -7.73
CA TYR A 150 6.23 21.14 -7.79
C TYR A 150 5.86 20.38 -6.52
N ALA A 151 5.94 21.01 -5.35
CA ALA A 151 5.51 20.40 -4.09
C ALA A 151 4.01 20.07 -4.11
N VAL A 152 3.18 21.00 -4.57
CA VAL A 152 1.73 20.78 -4.66
C VAL A 152 1.38 19.82 -5.80
N ALA A 153 2.12 19.88 -6.91
CA ALA A 153 1.95 18.96 -8.03
C ALA A 153 2.18 17.50 -7.60
N ASN A 154 3.32 17.22 -6.95
CA ASN A 154 3.68 15.88 -6.50
C ASN A 154 2.65 15.37 -5.47
N MET A 155 2.40 16.14 -4.41
CA MET A 155 1.40 15.83 -3.38
C MET A 155 -0.03 15.58 -3.92
N THR A 156 -0.54 16.41 -4.84
CA THR A 156 -1.87 16.19 -5.42
C THR A 156 -1.87 15.04 -6.43
N GLY A 157 -0.73 14.79 -7.07
CA GLY A 157 -0.51 13.69 -7.99
C GLY A 157 -0.55 12.33 -7.31
N SER A 158 0.21 12.15 -6.22
CA SER A 158 0.24 10.93 -5.41
C SER A 158 -1.13 10.57 -4.86
N ASN A 159 -1.83 11.53 -4.26
CA ASN A 159 -3.19 11.31 -3.75
C ASN A 159 -4.18 10.89 -4.85
N ARG A 160 -4.15 11.53 -6.03
CA ARG A 160 -5.03 11.15 -7.15
C ARG A 160 -4.63 9.81 -7.76
N LEU A 161 -3.35 9.48 -7.79
CA LEU A 161 -2.87 8.19 -8.26
C LEU A 161 -3.33 7.07 -7.31
N LEU A 162 -3.26 7.27 -5.99
CA LEU A 162 -3.76 6.31 -5.01
C LEU A 162 -5.26 6.07 -5.13
N VAL A 163 -6.06 7.14 -5.11
CA VAL A 163 -7.53 7.04 -5.10
C VAL A 163 -8.07 6.67 -6.47
N GLY A 164 -7.63 7.36 -7.51
CA GLY A 164 -8.13 7.20 -8.88
C GLY A 164 -7.64 5.91 -9.53
N PHE A 165 -6.34 5.62 -9.44
CA PHE A 165 -5.76 4.41 -10.01
C PHE A 165 -5.70 3.26 -9.01
N GLY A 166 -5.09 3.45 -7.84
CA GLY A 166 -4.82 2.38 -6.88
C GLY A 166 -6.05 1.62 -6.43
N TRP A 167 -7.06 2.33 -5.89
CA TRP A 167 -8.26 1.70 -5.35
C TRP A 167 -9.02 0.93 -6.45
N GLY A 168 -9.17 1.56 -7.62
CA GLY A 168 -9.84 0.92 -8.75
C GLY A 168 -9.05 -0.28 -9.31
N ALA A 169 -7.72 -0.19 -9.36
CA ALA A 169 -6.85 -1.27 -9.83
C ALA A 169 -6.91 -2.50 -8.91
N VAL A 170 -6.96 -2.32 -7.59
CA VAL A 170 -7.14 -3.42 -6.63
C VAL A 170 -8.42 -4.20 -6.92
N VAL A 171 -9.56 -3.50 -7.09
CA VAL A 171 -10.84 -4.15 -7.39
C VAL A 171 -10.82 -4.82 -8.77
N LEU A 172 -10.23 -4.17 -9.77
CA LEU A 172 -10.11 -4.72 -11.12
C LEU A 172 -9.26 -6.01 -11.15
N VAL A 173 -8.09 -6.00 -10.51
CA VAL A 173 -7.22 -7.17 -10.39
C VAL A 173 -7.93 -8.31 -9.66
N ALA A 174 -8.63 -7.99 -8.58
CA ALA A 174 -9.40 -8.97 -7.83
C ALA A 174 -10.53 -9.57 -8.69
N TRP A 175 -11.26 -8.77 -9.46
CA TRP A 175 -12.30 -9.26 -10.38
C TRP A 175 -11.74 -10.12 -11.52
N LEU A 176 -10.59 -9.73 -12.12
CA LEU A 176 -9.91 -10.49 -13.17
C LEU A 176 -9.46 -11.86 -12.67
N ARG A 177 -8.98 -11.95 -11.42
CA ARG A 177 -8.64 -13.21 -10.76
C ARG A 177 -9.87 -14.11 -10.65
N THR A 178 -11.00 -13.61 -10.13
CA THR A 178 -12.23 -14.41 -9.96
C THR A 178 -12.78 -14.92 -11.29
N ARG A 179 -12.78 -14.07 -12.32
CA ARG A 179 -13.22 -14.46 -13.68
C ARG A 179 -12.33 -15.55 -14.29
N SER A 180 -11.03 -15.47 -14.07
CA SER A 180 -10.07 -16.46 -14.59
C SER A 180 -10.22 -17.82 -13.91
N ARG A 181 -10.50 -17.84 -12.59
CA ARG A 181 -10.75 -19.09 -11.84
C ARG A 181 -12.14 -19.70 -12.08
N ALA A 182 -13.17 -18.87 -12.27
CA ALA A 182 -14.50 -19.35 -12.66
C ALA A 182 -14.50 -20.04 -14.03
N LYS A 183 -13.59 -19.64 -14.93
CA LYS A 183 -13.36 -20.33 -16.20
C LYS A 183 -12.56 -21.63 -16.06
N LEU A 184 -11.65 -21.73 -15.08
CA LEU A 184 -10.78 -22.90 -14.87
C LEU A 184 -11.41 -23.99 -13.98
N SER A 185 -12.40 -23.66 -13.14
CA SER A 185 -12.99 -24.61 -12.20
C SER A 185 -14.51 -24.42 -12.08
N ARG A 186 -15.27 -25.32 -12.72
CA ARG A 186 -16.70 -25.55 -12.42
C ARG A 186 -16.90 -26.38 -11.14
N SER A 187 -15.83 -26.78 -10.44
CA SER A 187 -15.90 -27.80 -9.38
C SER A 187 -15.23 -27.44 -8.04
N ALA A 188 -14.71 -26.22 -7.86
CA ALA A 188 -14.08 -25.81 -6.60
C ALA A 188 -14.63 -24.46 -6.12
N ALA A 189 -15.92 -24.45 -5.79
CA ALA A 189 -16.53 -23.38 -5.02
C ALA A 189 -16.56 -23.80 -3.56
N GLN A 190 -15.44 -23.69 -2.85
CA GLN A 190 -15.48 -23.75 -1.39
C GLN A 190 -14.30 -22.98 -0.77
N SER A 191 -14.68 -22.03 0.08
CA SER A 191 -13.92 -21.49 1.22
C SER A 191 -12.68 -20.66 0.92
N THR A 192 -12.86 -19.34 0.92
CA THR A 192 -11.91 -18.41 1.54
C THR A 192 -12.74 -17.31 2.20
N GLU A 193 -12.89 -17.41 3.52
CA GLU A 193 -13.25 -16.31 4.41
C GLU A 193 -12.18 -15.21 4.25
N ASP A 194 -12.62 -13.96 4.24
CA ASP A 194 -11.81 -12.74 4.14
C ASP A 194 -11.26 -12.36 2.75
N GLY A 195 -12.06 -11.59 2.00
CA GLY A 195 -11.59 -10.83 0.83
C GLY A 195 -12.16 -11.25 -0.53
N THR A 196 -13.22 -12.07 -0.55
CA THR A 196 -13.84 -12.51 -1.80
C THR A 196 -14.53 -11.35 -2.53
N VAL A 197 -14.13 -11.14 -3.79
CA VAL A 197 -14.92 -10.35 -4.73
C VAL A 197 -16.20 -11.14 -5.03
N VAL A 198 -17.27 -10.82 -4.33
CA VAL A 198 -18.59 -11.41 -4.57
C VAL A 198 -19.30 -10.53 -5.59
N ASN A 199 -19.64 -11.08 -6.76
CA ASN A 199 -20.33 -10.36 -7.83
C ASN A 199 -19.64 -9.06 -8.29
N GLY A 200 -18.31 -8.96 -8.16
CA GLY A 200 -17.57 -7.75 -8.52
C GLY A 200 -17.54 -6.68 -7.44
N VAL A 201 -17.86 -7.01 -6.18
CA VAL A 201 -17.82 -6.07 -5.05
C VAL A 201 -16.73 -6.47 -4.07
N VAL A 202 -15.91 -5.51 -3.64
CA VAL A 202 -15.00 -5.65 -2.50
C VAL A 202 -15.64 -4.97 -1.30
N THR A 203 -15.93 -5.76 -0.26
CA THR A 203 -16.49 -5.26 1.00
C THR A 203 -15.38 -4.95 1.99
N LEU A 204 -15.49 -3.79 2.63
CA LEU A 204 -14.63 -3.30 3.69
C LEU A 204 -15.29 -3.61 5.05
N PRO A 205 -14.51 -3.92 6.08
CA PRO A 205 -15.06 -4.19 7.39
C PRO A 205 -15.39 -2.86 8.10
N ALA A 206 -16.23 -2.90 9.15
CA ALA A 206 -16.77 -1.71 9.79
C ALA A 206 -15.69 -0.85 10.47
N GLU A 207 -14.56 -1.45 10.83
CA GLU A 207 -13.40 -0.79 11.44
C GLU A 207 -12.83 0.30 10.52
N GLN A 208 -13.01 0.16 9.19
CA GLN A 208 -12.59 1.15 8.20
C GLN A 208 -13.33 2.50 8.35
N ALA A 209 -14.38 2.58 9.18
CA ALA A 209 -15.16 3.79 9.38
C ALA A 209 -14.28 4.95 9.88
N LEU A 210 -13.25 4.65 10.66
CA LEU A 210 -12.33 5.65 11.21
C LEU A 210 -11.58 6.36 10.08
N GLU A 211 -10.96 5.62 9.17
CA GLU A 211 -10.25 6.16 8.01
C GLU A 211 -11.19 6.99 7.12
N LEU A 212 -12.40 6.49 6.86
CA LEU A 212 -13.36 7.20 6.01
C LEU A 212 -13.76 8.55 6.62
N VAL A 213 -13.95 8.61 7.94
CA VAL A 213 -14.27 9.87 8.64
C VAL A 213 -13.09 10.83 8.62
N VAL A 214 -11.89 10.34 8.92
CA VAL A 214 -10.67 11.17 8.92
C VAL A 214 -10.44 11.74 7.51
N LEU A 215 -10.54 10.90 6.48
CA LEU A 215 -10.39 11.31 5.10
C LEU A 215 -11.51 12.29 4.68
N ALA A 216 -12.74 12.12 5.15
CA ALA A 216 -13.83 13.07 4.91
C ALA A 216 -13.57 14.43 5.55
N ILE A 217 -13.13 14.46 6.81
CA ILE A 217 -12.77 15.71 7.51
C ILE A 217 -11.62 16.41 6.78
N ALA A 218 -10.58 15.67 6.41
CA ALA A 218 -9.43 16.19 5.66
C ALA A 218 -9.86 16.75 4.30
N SER A 219 -10.71 16.04 3.56
CA SER A 219 -11.20 16.46 2.24
C SER A 219 -12.14 17.66 2.29
N ILE A 220 -12.92 17.81 3.36
CA ILE A 220 -13.75 18.99 3.57
C ILE A 220 -12.87 20.19 3.95
N TYR A 221 -11.90 19.99 4.85
CA TYR A 221 -10.98 21.03 5.26
C TYR A 221 -10.11 21.52 4.09
N SER A 222 -9.62 20.62 3.25
CA SER A 222 -8.78 20.94 2.09
C SER A 222 -9.48 21.82 1.06
N LEU A 223 -10.82 21.90 1.05
CA LEU A 223 -11.56 22.86 0.23
C LEU A 223 -11.32 24.32 0.67
N VAL A 224 -10.91 24.57 1.92
CA VAL A 224 -10.65 25.92 2.44
C VAL A 224 -9.31 26.47 1.94
N ILE A 225 -8.30 25.61 1.83
CA ILE A 225 -6.92 25.98 1.48
C ILE A 225 -6.81 26.75 0.15
N PRO A 226 -7.47 26.32 -0.96
CA PRO A 226 -7.51 27.05 -2.22
C PRO A 226 -7.94 28.52 -2.08
N PHE A 227 -8.90 28.82 -1.20
CA PHE A 227 -9.38 30.19 -0.98
C PHE A 227 -8.38 31.06 -0.22
N LYS A 228 -7.46 30.44 0.53
CA LYS A 228 -6.38 31.14 1.22
C LYS A 228 -5.18 31.40 0.31
N GLY A 229 -5.03 30.63 -0.77
CA GLY A 229 -3.90 30.73 -1.70
C GLY A 229 -2.56 30.30 -1.10
N GLN A 230 -2.55 29.57 0.02
CA GLN A 230 -1.35 29.05 0.66
C GLN A 230 -1.66 27.92 1.64
N ILE A 231 -0.69 27.04 1.89
CA ILE A 231 -0.71 26.04 2.98
C ILE A 231 0.12 26.57 4.15
N ASP A 232 -0.53 27.03 5.21
CA ASP A 232 0.12 27.68 6.36
C ASP A 232 0.31 26.74 7.57
N LEU A 233 0.90 27.27 8.66
CA LEU A 233 1.10 26.49 9.90
C LEU A 233 -0.20 26.13 10.61
N PHE A 234 -1.29 26.87 10.36
CA PHE A 234 -2.59 26.53 10.93
C PHE A 234 -3.16 25.29 10.23
N ASP A 235 -3.06 25.22 8.89
CA ASP A 235 -3.39 24.01 8.13
C ASP A 235 -2.55 22.83 8.58
N ALA A 236 -1.24 23.03 8.70
CA ALA A 236 -0.34 22.01 9.19
C ALA A 236 -0.74 21.53 10.58
N GLY A 237 -0.98 22.45 11.52
CA GLY A 237 -1.43 22.12 12.87
C GLY A 237 -2.71 21.29 12.87
N PHE A 238 -3.71 21.69 12.06
CA PHE A 238 -4.97 20.97 11.94
C PHE A 238 -4.78 19.56 11.35
N LEU A 239 -4.14 19.45 10.18
CA LEU A 239 -3.99 18.19 9.45
C LEU A 239 -3.06 17.19 10.17
N VAL A 240 -1.95 17.67 10.75
CA VAL A 240 -1.06 16.84 11.58
C VAL A 240 -1.78 16.36 12.83
N THR A 241 -2.54 17.23 13.50
CA THR A 241 -3.34 16.83 14.68
C THR A 241 -4.38 15.78 14.30
N LEU A 242 -5.07 15.97 13.17
CA LEU A 242 -6.03 15.01 12.65
C LEU A 242 -5.39 13.65 12.41
N PHE A 243 -4.20 13.61 11.81
CA PHE A 243 -3.43 12.36 11.64
C PHE A 243 -2.98 11.76 12.98
N CYS A 244 -2.48 12.56 13.92
CA CYS A 244 -2.07 12.08 15.24
C CYS A 244 -3.25 11.46 16.00
N VAL A 245 -4.44 12.08 15.93
CA VAL A 245 -5.68 11.54 16.50
C VAL A 245 -6.07 10.23 15.81
N TYR A 246 -5.98 10.17 14.49
CA TYR A 246 -6.19 8.95 13.70
C TYR A 246 -5.24 7.83 14.15
N ALA A 247 -3.93 8.06 14.12
CA ALA A 247 -2.91 7.08 14.49
C ALA A 247 -3.11 6.59 15.93
N TRP A 248 -3.42 7.50 16.86
CA TRP A 248 -3.74 7.14 18.24
C TRP A 248 -5.01 6.28 18.35
N ALA A 249 -6.07 6.61 17.61
CA ALA A 249 -7.32 5.85 17.62
C ALA A 249 -7.13 4.45 17.01
N THR A 250 -6.44 4.34 15.88
CA THR A 250 -6.12 3.08 15.21
C THR A 250 -5.26 2.18 16.08
N SER A 251 -4.35 2.76 16.87
CA SER A 251 -3.48 2.03 17.80
C SER A 251 -4.23 1.25 18.90
N ARG A 252 -5.52 1.55 19.11
CA ARG A 252 -6.39 0.91 20.12
C ARG A 252 -7.27 -0.19 19.57
N LEU A 253 -7.36 -0.34 18.24
CA LEU A 253 -8.13 -1.42 17.62
C LEU A 253 -7.39 -2.76 17.80
N PRO A 254 -8.07 -3.91 17.84
CA PRO A 254 -7.39 -5.22 17.85
C PRO A 254 -6.63 -5.46 16.53
N SER A 255 -5.42 -6.02 16.57
CA SER A 255 -4.73 -6.47 15.35
C SER A 255 -4.80 -7.97 15.19
N GLU A 256 -4.82 -8.37 13.92
CA GLU A 256 -4.43 -9.70 13.48
C GLU A 256 -2.89 -9.81 13.45
N ASP A 257 -2.39 -11.04 13.63
CA ASP A 257 -0.96 -11.31 13.50
C ASP A 257 -0.47 -11.01 12.07
N PRO A 258 0.74 -10.45 11.90
CA PRO A 258 1.26 -10.10 10.59
C PRO A 258 1.46 -11.36 9.73
N HIS A 259 0.74 -11.43 8.61
CA HIS A 259 0.92 -12.48 7.62
C HIS A 259 2.12 -12.16 6.71
N LEU A 260 3.32 -12.54 7.14
CA LEU A 260 4.55 -12.30 6.37
C LEU A 260 4.62 -13.17 5.11
N VAL A 261 5.07 -12.59 3.99
CA VAL A 261 5.30 -13.34 2.74
C VAL A 261 6.64 -12.97 2.09
N GLY A 262 7.29 -13.95 1.46
CA GLY A 262 8.48 -13.70 0.64
C GLY A 262 9.67 -13.20 1.45
N PRO A 263 10.34 -12.10 1.02
CA PRO A 263 11.50 -11.54 1.73
C PRO A 263 11.25 -11.26 3.22
N ALA A 264 10.10 -10.66 3.57
CA ALA A 264 9.73 -10.41 4.95
C ALA A 264 9.62 -11.72 5.77
N ALA A 265 8.98 -12.75 5.22
CA ALA A 265 8.90 -14.05 5.88
C ALA A 265 10.27 -14.70 6.09
N THR A 266 11.18 -14.55 5.12
CA THR A 266 12.54 -15.11 5.20
C THR A 266 13.34 -14.47 6.31
N VAL A 267 13.28 -13.13 6.43
CA VAL A 267 13.92 -12.39 7.53
C VAL A 267 13.23 -12.69 8.87
N GLY A 268 11.91 -12.84 8.88
CA GLY A 268 11.11 -13.14 10.08
C GLY A 268 11.48 -14.47 10.76
N LYS A 269 11.94 -15.46 10.00
CA LYS A 269 12.41 -16.78 10.50
C LYS A 269 13.73 -16.73 11.27
N LEU A 270 14.51 -15.64 11.15
CA LEU A 270 15.81 -15.52 11.80
C LEU A 270 15.64 -15.43 13.32
N THR A 271 16.69 -15.83 14.06
CA THR A 271 16.73 -15.63 15.52
C THR A 271 16.55 -14.15 15.87
N PRO A 272 15.88 -13.79 16.99
CA PRO A 272 15.49 -12.40 17.26
C PRO A 272 16.60 -11.36 17.13
N SER A 273 17.80 -11.65 17.63
CA SER A 273 18.94 -10.72 17.53
C SER A 273 19.41 -10.49 16.10
N VAL A 274 19.50 -11.57 15.30
CA VAL A 274 19.90 -11.49 13.89
C VAL A 274 18.80 -10.84 13.05
N ARG A 275 17.54 -11.19 13.30
CA ARG A 275 16.38 -10.56 12.64
C ARG A 275 16.40 -9.05 12.83
N ARG A 276 16.55 -8.57 14.07
CA ARG A 276 16.61 -7.14 14.39
C ARG A 276 17.81 -6.44 13.76
N ALA A 277 18.97 -7.10 13.73
CA ALA A 277 20.16 -6.56 13.07
C ALA A 277 19.96 -6.43 11.54
N VAL A 278 19.42 -7.46 10.88
CA VAL A 278 19.14 -7.45 9.43
C VAL A 278 18.08 -6.40 9.11
N MET A 279 16.97 -6.39 9.84
CA MET A 279 15.90 -5.40 9.70
C MET A 279 16.45 -3.98 9.91
N GLY A 280 17.24 -3.74 10.96
CA GLY A 280 17.88 -2.45 11.21
C GLY A 280 18.82 -2.02 10.09
N ALA A 281 19.62 -2.95 9.53
CA ALA A 281 20.49 -2.68 8.39
C ALA A 281 19.68 -2.33 7.13
N MET A 282 18.58 -3.05 6.87
CA MET A 282 17.65 -2.74 5.76
C MET A 282 17.05 -1.34 5.92
N PHE A 283 16.60 -0.98 7.12
CA PHE A 283 16.08 0.36 7.43
C PHE A 283 17.13 1.44 7.17
N VAL A 284 18.31 1.33 7.79
CA VAL A 284 19.37 2.33 7.65
C VAL A 284 19.81 2.48 6.19
N PHE A 285 19.99 1.37 5.48
CA PHE A 285 20.35 1.39 4.07
C PHE A 285 19.27 2.06 3.22
N ALA A 286 18.01 1.63 3.35
CA ALA A 286 16.90 2.18 2.56
C ALA A 286 16.71 3.68 2.82
N THR A 287 16.71 4.09 4.08
CA THR A 287 16.62 5.51 4.46
C THR A 287 17.80 6.31 3.90
N ALA A 288 19.03 5.83 4.02
CA ALA A 288 20.20 6.52 3.45
C ALA A 288 20.10 6.66 1.92
N VAL A 289 19.67 5.62 1.21
CA VAL A 289 19.44 5.69 -0.25
C VAL A 289 18.39 6.74 -0.57
N ILE A 290 17.24 6.76 0.10
CA ILE A 290 16.17 7.72 -0.15
C ILE A 290 16.68 9.16 0.08
N PHE A 291 17.30 9.45 1.23
CA PHE A 291 17.79 10.80 1.55
C PHE A 291 18.87 11.28 0.58
N LEU A 292 19.81 10.41 0.18
CA LEU A 292 20.88 10.75 -0.76
C LEU A 292 20.40 10.80 -2.23
N SER A 293 19.21 10.30 -2.54
CA SER A 293 18.66 10.25 -3.90
C SER A 293 17.59 11.30 -4.14
N ALA A 294 16.76 11.63 -3.14
CA ALA A 294 15.55 12.44 -3.30
C ALA A 294 15.81 13.81 -3.96
N HIS A 295 16.83 14.55 -3.50
CA HIS A 295 17.18 15.84 -4.08
C HIS A 295 17.54 15.74 -5.56
N HIS A 296 18.39 14.77 -5.91
CA HIS A 296 18.86 14.57 -7.27
C HIS A 296 17.81 13.95 -8.18
N PHE A 297 16.88 13.17 -7.62
CA PHE A 297 15.71 12.66 -8.33
C PHE A 297 14.77 13.81 -8.71
N ALA A 298 14.41 14.65 -7.75
CA ALA A 298 13.55 15.82 -7.96
C ALA A 298 14.15 16.78 -9.00
N ASP A 299 15.42 17.20 -8.82
CA ASP A 299 16.12 18.06 -9.78
C ASP A 299 16.26 17.39 -11.15
N GLY A 300 16.62 16.10 -11.17
CA GLY A 300 16.77 15.30 -12.38
C GLY A 300 15.48 15.22 -13.20
N LEU A 301 14.32 15.07 -12.55
CA LEU A 301 13.01 15.08 -13.21
C LEU A 301 12.69 16.44 -13.84
N VAL A 302 12.87 17.53 -13.09
CA VAL A 302 12.61 18.89 -13.59
C VAL A 302 13.52 19.21 -14.77
N ARG A 303 14.82 18.95 -14.64
CA ARG A 303 15.80 19.16 -15.72
C ARG A 303 15.56 18.25 -16.93
N THR A 304 15.07 17.03 -16.71
CA THR A 304 14.66 16.12 -17.79
C THR A 304 13.48 16.70 -18.58
N GLY A 305 12.45 17.22 -17.88
CA GLY A 305 11.32 17.89 -18.53
C GLY A 305 11.78 19.03 -19.43
N LYS A 306 12.65 19.91 -18.91
CA LYS A 306 13.28 21.00 -19.67
C LYS A 306 14.04 20.53 -20.90
N ALA A 307 14.87 19.49 -20.75
CA ALA A 307 15.70 18.96 -21.82
C ALA A 307 14.87 18.28 -22.94
N LEU A 308 13.74 17.66 -22.59
CA LEU A 308 12.86 16.96 -23.53
C LEU A 308 11.71 17.82 -24.06
N GLY A 309 11.52 19.04 -23.54
CA GLY A 309 10.37 19.89 -23.86
C GLY A 309 9.04 19.31 -23.32
N ILE A 310 9.09 18.54 -22.24
CA ILE A 310 7.92 17.99 -21.54
C ILE A 310 7.63 18.89 -20.33
N ASP A 311 6.35 19.25 -20.12
CA ASP A 311 5.92 20.02 -18.94
C ASP A 311 6.44 19.33 -17.66
N GLU A 312 7.30 20.01 -16.91
CA GLU A 312 7.93 19.48 -15.71
C GLU A 312 6.88 19.10 -14.66
N PHE A 313 5.77 19.84 -14.63
CA PHE A 313 4.66 19.57 -13.76
C PHE A 313 4.06 18.18 -14.00
N VAL A 314 4.04 17.67 -15.26
CA VAL A 314 3.54 16.32 -15.57
C VAL A 314 4.47 15.25 -15.01
N LEU A 315 5.79 15.46 -15.12
CA LEU A 315 6.77 14.52 -14.58
C LEU A 315 6.72 14.50 -13.05
N VAL A 316 6.67 15.67 -12.43
CA VAL A 316 6.59 15.80 -10.97
C VAL A 316 5.26 15.28 -10.43
N GLN A 317 4.14 15.55 -11.11
CA GLN A 317 2.81 15.14 -10.64
C GLN A 317 2.55 13.64 -10.82
N TRP A 318 3.10 13.00 -11.84
CA TRP A 318 2.72 11.62 -12.17
C TRP A 318 3.87 10.63 -12.12
N LEU A 319 5.06 11.01 -12.58
CA LEU A 319 6.20 10.09 -12.63
C LEU A 319 6.89 9.97 -11.28
N ALA A 320 7.04 11.06 -10.52
CA ALA A 320 7.61 11.01 -9.18
C ALA A 320 6.78 10.12 -8.24
N PRO A 321 5.45 10.35 -8.07
CA PRO A 321 4.61 9.50 -7.23
C PRO A 321 4.56 8.05 -7.68
N LEU A 322 4.54 7.80 -9.00
CA LEU A 322 4.56 6.44 -9.52
C LEU A 322 5.83 5.69 -9.10
N ALA A 323 6.96 6.37 -9.00
CA ALA A 323 8.22 5.77 -8.57
C ALA A 323 8.31 5.63 -7.04
N SER A 324 7.95 6.68 -6.28
CA SER A 324 8.00 6.68 -4.81
C SER A 324 6.99 5.71 -4.17
N GLU A 325 5.82 5.54 -4.78
CA GLU A 325 4.72 4.70 -4.27
C GLU A 325 4.67 3.29 -4.88
N ALA A 326 5.61 2.95 -5.78
CA ALA A 326 5.58 1.70 -6.52
C ALA A 326 5.46 0.44 -5.63
N PRO A 327 6.18 0.32 -4.50
CA PRO A 327 6.05 -0.86 -3.65
C PRO A 327 4.68 -0.97 -2.98
N GLU A 328 4.12 0.15 -2.52
CA GLU A 328 2.79 0.15 -1.92
C GLU A 328 1.73 -0.32 -2.92
N PHE A 329 1.73 0.25 -4.14
CA PHE A 329 0.83 -0.22 -5.19
C PHE A 329 1.03 -1.70 -5.50
N LEU A 330 2.28 -2.16 -5.65
CA LEU A 330 2.56 -3.55 -5.99
C LEU A 330 2.06 -4.50 -4.90
N VAL A 331 2.30 -4.19 -3.63
CA VAL A 331 1.86 -5.03 -2.49
C VAL A 331 0.34 -5.10 -2.42
N ALA A 332 -0.37 -3.97 -2.56
CA ALA A 332 -1.82 -3.95 -2.59
C ALA A 332 -2.41 -4.78 -3.76
N LEU A 333 -1.83 -4.66 -4.95
CA LEU A 333 -2.22 -5.46 -6.12
C LEU A 333 -1.88 -6.94 -5.96
N LEU A 334 -0.77 -7.29 -5.29
CA LEU A 334 -0.42 -8.67 -4.97
C LEU A 334 -1.41 -9.28 -3.97
N PHE A 335 -1.87 -8.52 -2.97
CA PHE A 335 -2.94 -8.95 -2.08
C PHE A 335 -4.25 -9.19 -2.85
N ALA A 336 -4.63 -8.27 -3.72
CA ALA A 336 -5.78 -8.45 -4.61
C ALA A 336 -5.66 -9.71 -5.47
N TRP A 337 -4.50 -9.91 -6.10
CA TRP A 337 -4.19 -11.08 -6.90
C TRP A 337 -4.13 -12.37 -6.09
N ARG A 338 -3.88 -12.30 -4.77
CA ARG A 338 -3.93 -13.43 -3.83
C ARG A 338 -5.31 -13.68 -3.23
N GLY A 339 -6.30 -12.85 -3.55
CA GLY A 339 -7.69 -12.99 -3.08
C GLY A 339 -7.95 -12.24 -1.77
N LEU A 340 -7.01 -11.40 -1.34
CA LEU A 340 -7.07 -10.55 -0.17
C LEU A 340 -7.37 -9.10 -0.60
N ALA A 341 -8.34 -8.91 -1.49
CA ALA A 341 -8.63 -7.61 -2.09
C ALA A 341 -9.07 -6.58 -1.05
N GLY A 342 -9.83 -7.00 -0.02
CA GLY A 342 -10.16 -6.17 1.12
C GLY A 342 -8.91 -5.64 1.81
N ALA A 343 -7.95 -6.51 2.17
CA ALA A 343 -6.70 -6.08 2.80
C ALA A 343 -5.87 -5.13 1.93
N GLY A 344 -5.77 -5.41 0.62
CA GLY A 344 -5.11 -4.51 -0.32
C GLY A 344 -5.77 -3.13 -0.36
N LEU A 345 -7.10 -3.07 -0.42
CA LEU A 345 -7.85 -1.81 -0.44
C LEU A 345 -7.74 -1.06 0.89
N ARG A 346 -7.82 -1.75 2.04
CA ARG A 346 -7.62 -1.15 3.37
C ARG A 346 -6.25 -0.48 3.49
N THR A 347 -5.21 -1.13 2.97
CA THR A 347 -3.84 -0.59 2.97
C THR A 347 -3.79 0.73 2.20
N LEU A 348 -4.32 0.77 0.96
CA LEU A 348 -4.34 1.99 0.15
C LEU A 348 -5.21 3.10 0.76
N ILE A 349 -6.34 2.76 1.40
CA ILE A 349 -7.17 3.76 2.09
C ILE A 349 -6.41 4.37 3.28
N SER A 350 -5.71 3.54 4.07
CA SER A 350 -4.90 4.03 5.19
C SER A 350 -3.75 4.93 4.73
N SER A 351 -3.07 4.57 3.64
CA SER A 351 -2.07 5.44 3.02
C SER A 351 -2.66 6.74 2.48
N THR A 352 -3.85 6.69 1.89
CA THR A 352 -4.57 7.92 1.48
C THR A 352 -4.85 8.83 2.68
N VAL A 353 -5.23 8.30 3.84
CA VAL A 353 -5.39 9.11 5.06
C VAL A 353 -4.08 9.80 5.41
N ASN A 354 -2.96 9.08 5.43
CA ASN A 354 -1.65 9.64 5.72
C ASN A 354 -1.24 10.74 4.72
N GLN A 355 -1.39 10.48 3.43
CA GLN A 355 -1.02 11.43 2.37
C GLN A 355 -1.94 12.64 2.27
N TRP A 356 -3.21 12.51 2.64
CA TRP A 356 -4.16 13.62 2.61
C TRP A 356 -4.25 14.41 3.92
N THR A 357 -3.47 14.01 4.93
CA THR A 357 -3.37 14.72 6.21
C THR A 357 -1.92 15.09 6.53
N LEU A 358 -1.13 14.13 6.99
CA LEU A 358 0.22 14.36 7.47
C LEU A 358 1.13 14.91 6.36
N LEU A 359 1.09 14.35 5.15
CA LEU A 359 1.94 14.81 4.04
C LEU A 359 1.64 16.28 3.70
N VAL A 360 0.37 16.61 3.40
CA VAL A 360 -0.10 17.98 3.16
C VAL A 360 0.34 18.94 4.28
N GLY A 361 0.12 18.54 5.54
CA GLY A 361 0.49 19.34 6.69
C GLY A 361 2.00 19.56 6.82
N THR A 362 2.81 18.53 6.54
CA THR A 362 4.26 18.62 6.61
C THR A 362 4.86 19.55 5.56
N LEU A 363 4.25 19.71 4.38
CA LEU A 363 4.73 20.67 3.37
C LEU A 363 4.77 22.10 3.93
N GLY A 364 3.70 22.52 4.60
CA GLY A 364 3.63 23.83 5.26
C GLY A 364 4.70 24.00 6.35
N VAL A 365 4.98 22.94 7.12
CA VAL A 365 6.03 22.95 8.15
C VAL A 365 7.42 23.04 7.53
N ILE A 366 7.71 22.22 6.52
CA ILE A 366 9.02 22.14 5.86
C ILE A 366 9.34 23.46 5.17
N PHE A 367 8.39 24.02 4.43
CA PHE A 367 8.54 25.33 3.80
C PHE A 367 8.87 26.41 4.85
N ARG A 368 8.21 26.38 6.01
CA ARG A 368 8.44 27.34 7.09
C ARG A 368 9.80 27.22 7.74
N ILE A 369 10.23 25.99 7.99
CA ILE A 369 11.58 25.73 8.47
C ILE A 369 12.60 26.21 7.42
N GLY A 370 12.37 25.90 6.14
CA GLY A 370 13.20 26.38 5.03
C GLY A 370 13.32 27.90 4.99
N GLN A 371 12.23 28.64 5.17
CA GLN A 371 12.24 30.12 5.19
C GLN A 371 13.07 30.68 6.34
N HIS A 372 12.99 30.03 7.50
CA HIS A 372 13.79 30.40 8.66
C HIS A 372 15.29 30.23 8.38
N TYR A 373 15.70 29.09 7.81
CA TYR A 373 17.11 28.85 7.43
C TYR A 373 17.57 29.70 6.26
N ALA A 374 16.69 30.06 5.34
CA ALA A 374 16.96 30.98 4.24
C ALA A 374 17.07 32.45 4.69
N MET A 375 16.92 32.73 5.99
CA MET A 375 16.93 34.09 6.57
C MET A 375 15.92 35.04 5.90
N ASN A 376 14.81 34.49 5.40
CA ASN A 376 13.70 35.24 4.78
C ASN A 376 12.34 34.91 5.43
N PRO A 377 12.19 35.06 6.76
CA PRO A 377 10.94 34.75 7.43
C PRO A 377 9.87 35.80 7.11
N THR A 378 8.77 35.38 6.49
CA THR A 378 7.59 36.24 6.32
C THR A 378 6.50 35.81 7.30
N PRO A 379 6.14 36.60 8.33
CA PRO A 379 5.10 36.23 9.28
C PRO A 379 3.80 35.82 8.58
N GLY A 380 3.17 34.73 9.00
CA GLY A 380 1.93 34.22 8.38
C GLY A 380 2.06 33.56 6.99
N ALA A 381 3.20 33.66 6.28
CA ALA A 381 3.38 32.99 4.98
C ALA A 381 3.23 31.45 5.03
N GLY A 382 2.44 30.87 4.15
CA GLY A 382 2.42 29.43 3.89
C GLY A 382 3.21 29.08 2.64
N LEU A 383 3.25 27.79 2.30
CA LEU A 383 3.63 27.37 0.96
C LEU A 383 2.63 27.98 -0.03
N PRO A 384 3.05 28.87 -0.94
CA PRO A 384 2.13 29.63 -1.78
C PRO A 384 1.47 28.74 -2.83
N LEU A 385 0.22 29.06 -3.18
CA LEU A 385 -0.54 28.42 -4.24
C LEU A 385 -0.80 29.42 -5.38
N ASP A 386 -0.41 29.06 -6.60
CA ASP A 386 -0.84 29.72 -7.82
C ASP A 386 -2.22 29.22 -8.29
N VAL A 387 -2.70 29.77 -9.40
CA VAL A 387 -4.00 29.39 -9.99
C VAL A 387 -4.05 27.89 -10.32
N ARG A 388 -3.01 27.34 -10.95
CA ARG A 388 -2.95 25.92 -11.33
C ARG A 388 -3.01 25.03 -10.10
N GLN A 389 -2.22 25.33 -9.07
CA GLN A 389 -2.12 24.54 -7.84
C GLN A 389 -3.41 24.61 -7.02
N THR A 390 -4.06 25.77 -7.01
CA THR A 390 -5.40 25.98 -6.45
C THR A 390 -6.42 25.05 -7.12
N GLU A 391 -6.41 24.99 -8.46
CA GLU A 391 -7.27 24.09 -9.22
C GLU A 391 -6.94 22.61 -8.95
N GLU A 392 -5.66 22.22 -8.92
CA GLU A 392 -5.23 20.85 -8.62
C GLU A 392 -5.65 20.40 -7.22
N LEU A 393 -5.57 21.28 -6.22
CA LEU A 393 -5.95 20.99 -4.84
C LEU A 393 -7.48 20.86 -4.71
N LEU A 394 -8.25 21.72 -5.39
CA LEU A 394 -9.71 21.60 -5.47
C LEU A 394 -10.13 20.31 -6.17
N LEU A 395 -9.49 19.98 -7.29
CA LEU A 395 -9.75 18.76 -8.05
C LEU A 395 -9.47 17.51 -7.23
N THR A 396 -8.37 17.50 -6.47
CA THR A 396 -8.03 16.38 -5.60
C THR A 396 -9.01 16.26 -4.43
N SER A 397 -9.39 17.38 -3.80
CA SER A 397 -10.41 17.41 -2.75
C SER A 397 -11.76 16.87 -3.25
N ALA A 398 -12.17 17.29 -4.45
CA ALA A 398 -13.42 16.86 -5.08
C ALA A 398 -13.39 15.37 -5.42
N LEU A 399 -12.28 14.85 -5.97
CA LEU A 399 -12.11 13.42 -6.23
C LEU A 399 -12.17 12.61 -4.93
N SER A 400 -11.50 13.06 -3.86
CA SER A 400 -11.52 12.37 -2.57
C SER A 400 -12.94 12.28 -1.99
N LEU A 401 -13.72 13.36 -2.06
CA LEU A 401 -15.14 13.35 -1.65
C LEU A 401 -15.99 12.41 -2.52
N PHE A 402 -15.74 12.39 -3.83
CA PHE A 402 -16.43 11.50 -4.75
C PHE A 402 -16.14 10.03 -4.47
N ALA A 403 -14.87 9.69 -4.26
CA ALA A 403 -14.43 8.35 -3.90
C ALA A 403 -15.00 7.91 -2.55
N LEU A 404 -14.98 8.80 -1.54
CA LEU A 404 -15.62 8.57 -0.25
C LEU A 404 -17.13 8.30 -0.38
N ALA A 405 -17.83 9.06 -1.22
CA ALA A 405 -19.24 8.83 -1.48
C ALA A 405 -19.50 7.48 -2.15
N MET A 406 -18.60 6.99 -3.02
CA MET A 406 -18.72 5.66 -3.60
C MET A 406 -18.67 4.57 -2.53
N ILE A 407 -17.67 4.63 -1.64
CA ILE A 407 -17.42 3.60 -0.62
C ILE A 407 -18.11 3.85 0.72
N ALA A 408 -19.03 4.83 0.79
CA ALA A 408 -19.71 5.21 2.03
C ALA A 408 -20.54 4.08 2.65
N ASN A 409 -20.96 3.09 1.85
CA ASN A 409 -21.63 1.87 2.27
C ASN A 409 -20.67 0.71 2.60
N PHE A 410 -19.36 0.96 2.69
CA PHE A 410 -18.31 -0.03 2.90
C PHE A 410 -18.15 -1.05 1.76
N ASP A 411 -18.69 -0.75 0.59
CA ASP A 411 -18.57 -1.61 -0.58
C ASP A 411 -17.98 -0.79 -1.73
N LEU A 412 -17.02 -1.38 -2.46
CA LEU A 412 -16.54 -0.83 -3.73
C LEU A 412 -16.80 -1.83 -4.85
N SER A 413 -17.77 -1.52 -5.71
CA SER A 413 -18.11 -2.34 -6.87
C SER A 413 -17.16 -2.12 -8.04
N ILE A 414 -17.09 -3.08 -8.96
CA ILE A 414 -16.31 -3.00 -10.20
C ILE A 414 -16.75 -1.84 -11.09
N ARG A 415 -18.02 -1.42 -11.00
CA ARG A 415 -18.54 -0.26 -11.74
C ARG A 415 -18.00 1.04 -11.16
N GLU A 416 -17.97 1.15 -9.83
CA GLU A 416 -17.42 2.31 -9.13
C GLU A 416 -15.90 2.38 -9.29
N ALA A 417 -15.21 1.25 -9.14
CA ALA A 417 -13.78 1.12 -9.44
C ALA A 417 -13.46 1.50 -10.89
N GLY A 418 -14.26 1.03 -11.85
CA GLY A 418 -14.13 1.40 -13.26
C GLY A 418 -14.38 2.89 -13.51
N ALA A 419 -15.30 3.52 -12.77
CA ALA A 419 -15.54 4.95 -12.84
C ALA A 419 -14.38 5.75 -12.23
N LEU A 420 -13.81 5.36 -11.09
CA LEU A 420 -12.61 6.00 -10.52
C LEU A 420 -11.43 5.93 -11.50
N LEU A 421 -11.13 4.74 -12.03
CA LEU A 421 -10.09 4.55 -13.03
C LEU A 421 -10.36 5.35 -14.31
N GLY A 422 -11.60 5.32 -14.78
CA GLY A 422 -12.03 6.04 -15.99
C GLY A 422 -11.85 7.54 -15.85
N PHE A 423 -12.32 8.12 -14.75
CA PHE A 423 -12.14 9.55 -14.47
C PHE A 423 -10.68 9.93 -14.27
N PHE A 424 -9.90 9.08 -13.58
CA PHE A 424 -8.46 9.29 -13.44
C PHE A 424 -7.75 9.34 -14.79
N LEU A 425 -7.96 8.34 -15.66
CA LEU A 425 -7.36 8.30 -16.99
C LEU A 425 -7.85 9.44 -17.89
N PHE A 426 -9.15 9.75 -17.82
CA PHE A 426 -9.72 10.87 -18.55
C PHE A 426 -9.12 12.21 -18.11
N GLN A 427 -8.89 12.39 -16.81
CA GLN A 427 -8.22 13.58 -16.28
C GLN A 427 -6.75 13.64 -16.68
N LEU A 428 -6.03 12.52 -16.55
CA LEU A 428 -4.60 12.40 -16.87
C LEU A 428 -4.32 12.78 -18.33
N VAL A 429 -5.10 12.24 -19.26
CA VAL A 429 -4.95 12.51 -20.71
C VAL A 429 -5.60 13.84 -21.09
N GLY A 430 -6.84 14.06 -20.63
CA GLY A 430 -7.63 15.24 -20.97
C GLY A 430 -6.95 16.55 -20.57
N ALA A 431 -6.30 16.60 -19.41
CA ALA A 431 -5.57 17.79 -18.97
C ALA A 431 -4.36 18.15 -19.87
N GLN A 432 -3.86 17.23 -20.69
CA GLN A 432 -2.74 17.48 -21.62
C GLN A 432 -3.20 17.90 -23.01
N ILE A 433 -4.41 17.48 -23.42
CA ILE A 433 -4.92 17.70 -24.78
C ILE A 433 -6.03 18.76 -24.84
N ALA A 434 -6.60 19.16 -23.70
CA ALA A 434 -7.64 20.17 -23.65
C ALA A 434 -7.11 21.53 -24.11
N THR A 435 -7.82 22.17 -25.04
CA THR A 435 -7.52 23.53 -25.51
C THR A 435 -7.58 24.54 -24.39
N ASP A 436 -8.55 24.37 -23.46
CA ASP A 436 -8.68 25.16 -22.25
C ASP A 436 -8.61 24.22 -21.03
N ARG A 437 -7.43 24.18 -20.41
CA ARG A 437 -7.14 23.35 -19.25
C ARG A 437 -8.01 23.74 -18.05
N THR A 438 -8.14 25.04 -17.76
CA THR A 438 -8.88 25.53 -16.61
C THR A 438 -10.37 25.20 -16.74
N ALA A 439 -10.95 25.36 -17.92
CA ALA A 439 -12.33 24.94 -18.18
C ALA A 439 -12.49 23.42 -18.00
N PHE A 440 -11.55 22.63 -18.54
CA PHE A 440 -11.57 21.17 -18.36
C PHE A 440 -11.52 20.76 -16.89
N GLN A 441 -10.61 21.35 -16.10
CA GLN A 441 -10.50 21.05 -14.67
C GLN A 441 -11.74 21.49 -13.89
N SER A 442 -12.31 22.65 -14.22
CA SER A 442 -13.55 23.13 -13.61
C SER A 442 -14.72 22.17 -13.85
N VAL A 443 -14.84 21.63 -15.07
CA VAL A 443 -15.85 20.61 -15.40
C VAL A 443 -15.62 19.32 -14.60
N MET A 444 -14.37 18.89 -14.45
CA MET A 444 -14.03 17.71 -13.65
C MET A 444 -14.37 17.89 -12.17
N ILE A 445 -14.00 19.03 -11.58
CA ILE A 445 -14.34 19.41 -10.21
C ILE A 445 -15.87 19.39 -10.03
N ALA A 446 -16.61 20.06 -10.91
CA ALA A 446 -18.07 20.11 -10.85
C ALA A 446 -18.71 18.71 -10.98
N SER A 447 -18.14 17.84 -11.83
CA SER A 447 -18.58 16.47 -12.04
C SER A 447 -18.39 15.63 -10.77
N PHE A 448 -17.25 15.74 -10.09
CA PHE A 448 -17.01 15.02 -8.84
C PHE A 448 -17.89 15.52 -7.70
N ILE A 449 -18.08 16.83 -7.55
CA ILE A 449 -18.98 17.40 -6.53
C ILE A 449 -20.43 16.96 -6.79
N THR A 450 -20.89 17.08 -8.04
CA THR A 450 -22.25 16.69 -8.42
C THR A 450 -22.45 15.19 -8.27
N GLY A 451 -21.46 14.39 -8.66
CA GLY A 451 -21.44 12.94 -8.44
C GLY A 451 -21.53 12.58 -6.96
N THR A 452 -20.78 13.26 -6.10
CA THR A 452 -20.82 13.09 -4.64
C THR A 452 -22.23 13.33 -4.11
N VAL A 453 -22.82 14.49 -4.45
CA VAL A 453 -24.18 14.86 -4.03
C VAL A 453 -25.20 13.85 -4.57
N TYR A 454 -25.11 13.47 -5.83
CA TYR A 454 -26.01 12.52 -6.47
C TYR A 454 -25.96 11.14 -5.78
N LEU A 455 -24.76 10.60 -5.53
CA LEU A 455 -24.58 9.29 -4.90
C LEU A 455 -25.16 9.25 -3.49
N ILE A 456 -24.99 10.33 -2.72
CA ILE A 456 -25.54 10.45 -1.37
C ILE A 456 -27.06 10.68 -1.41
N ALA A 457 -27.57 11.52 -2.32
CA ALA A 457 -28.99 11.86 -2.43
C ALA A 457 -29.85 10.71 -2.98
N THR A 458 -29.30 9.83 -3.81
CA THR A 458 -30.06 8.73 -4.43
C THR A 458 -29.95 7.41 -3.67
N SER A 459 -28.80 7.11 -3.06
CA SER A 459 -28.60 5.83 -2.35
C SER A 459 -29.04 5.92 -0.89
N ARG A 460 -30.12 5.19 -0.56
CA ARG A 460 -30.56 5.00 0.84
C ARG A 460 -29.48 4.29 1.66
N ASP A 461 -28.84 3.27 1.10
CA ASP A 461 -27.85 2.46 1.80
C ASP A 461 -26.65 3.29 2.24
N ARG A 462 -26.14 4.17 1.36
CA ARG A 462 -25.04 5.08 1.71
C ARG A 462 -25.45 6.06 2.80
N ARG A 463 -26.64 6.65 2.73
CA ARG A 463 -27.13 7.54 3.81
C ARG A 463 -27.27 6.80 5.13
N THR A 464 -27.81 5.58 5.12
CA THR A 464 -27.95 4.76 6.31
C THR A 464 -26.58 4.38 6.87
N ALA A 465 -25.60 4.04 6.03
CA ALA A 465 -24.24 3.75 6.46
C ALA A 465 -23.58 4.99 7.11
N ILE A 466 -23.67 6.16 6.47
CA ILE A 466 -23.18 7.43 7.03
C ILE A 466 -23.82 7.72 8.39
N MET A 467 -25.14 7.54 8.54
CA MET A 467 -25.83 7.73 9.83
C MET A 467 -25.39 6.73 10.91
N ARG A 468 -24.88 5.55 10.53
CA ARG A 468 -24.38 4.52 11.45
C ARG A 468 -22.94 4.74 11.86
N VAL A 469 -22.15 5.51 11.12
CA VAL A 469 -20.72 5.76 11.42
C VAL A 469 -20.48 6.17 12.88
N PRO A 470 -21.23 7.12 13.50
CA PRO A 470 -21.02 7.45 14.90
C PRO A 470 -21.23 6.27 15.85
N SER A 471 -22.19 5.38 15.57
CA SER A 471 -22.40 4.17 16.36
C SER A 471 -21.27 3.17 16.19
N ILE A 472 -20.77 2.99 14.96
CA ILE A 472 -19.64 2.11 14.63
C ILE A 472 -18.36 2.60 15.32
N LEU A 473 -18.10 3.91 15.31
CA LEU A 473 -16.93 4.47 15.99
C LEU A 473 -17.02 4.29 17.51
N ARG A 474 -18.19 4.47 18.11
CA ARG A 474 -18.37 4.25 19.56
C ARG A 474 -18.14 2.80 19.97
N SER A 475 -18.63 1.85 19.18
CA SER A 475 -18.41 0.42 19.45
C SER A 475 -16.95 0.02 19.25
N SER A 476 -16.31 0.50 18.19
CA SER A 476 -14.95 0.10 17.81
C SER A 476 -13.87 0.72 18.70
N LEU A 477 -14.06 1.98 19.12
CA LEU A 477 -13.10 2.69 19.98
C LEU A 477 -13.33 2.47 21.49
N GLY A 478 -14.27 1.60 21.86
CA GLY A 478 -14.54 1.26 23.26
C GLY A 478 -15.18 2.39 24.09
N PHE A 479 -15.83 3.37 23.46
CA PHE A 479 -16.59 4.42 24.16
C PHE A 479 -18.01 3.98 24.57
N GLY A 480 -18.36 2.71 24.38
CA GLY A 480 -19.58 2.10 24.89
C GLY A 480 -19.44 1.73 26.36
N ALA A 481 -20.31 2.28 27.21
CA ALA A 481 -20.39 1.95 28.63
C ALA A 481 -20.40 0.42 28.85
N SER A 482 -19.60 -0.07 29.81
CA SER A 482 -19.83 -1.41 30.35
C SER A 482 -21.28 -1.44 30.87
N PRO A 483 -22.12 -2.40 30.46
CA PRO A 483 -23.34 -2.65 31.21
C PRO A 483 -22.90 -3.09 32.61
N ARG A 484 -23.20 -2.26 33.62
CA ARG A 484 -23.18 -2.67 35.02
C ARG A 484 -24.42 -3.49 35.32
#